data_AF-A0A9D5QM87-F1
#
_entry.id   AF-A0A9D5QM87-F1
#
_cell.length_a   1.000
_cell.length_b   1.000
_cell.length_c   1.000
_cell.angle_alpha   90.00
_cell.angle_beta   90.00
_cell.angle_gamma   90.00
#
_symmetry.space_group_name_H-M   'P 1'
#
loop_
_entity.id
_entity.type
_entity.pdbx_description
1 polymer ?
#
loop_
_entity_poly.entity_id
_entity_poly.type
_entity_poly.pdbx_seq_one_letter_code
_entity_poly.pdbx_strand_id
1 'polypeptide(L)'
;MGELIGAGIGAVGSIFGGISASKAMKRVKKNIETQKQANDAWYNRRYNEDATQRADAQRILTKTEEAIKGRNRQAAASQAVMGGTVESVAAAKKANAEALADATSRIAVAGDARKDSIESRYKTRDAQLNSELNDIERQKAHNVTQAAQGLVSAGQDIARLWDTKSTTEDYD
;
A
#
# COMPACT_ATOMS: atom_id res chain seq x y z
N MET A 1 16.47 4.14 0.30
CA MET A 1 16.46 5.23 -0.69
C MET A 1 16.06 4.59 -2.01
N GLY A 2 14.89 4.73 -2.60
CA GLY A 2 13.86 5.76 -2.47
C GLY A 2 13.51 6.31 -3.86
N GLU A 3 13.25 5.46 -4.86
CA GLU A 3 12.64 5.90 -6.12
C GLU A 3 11.11 5.81 -5.98
N LEU A 4 10.56 6.79 -5.27
CA LEU A 4 9.19 7.22 -5.49
C LEU A 4 9.19 7.86 -6.87
N ILE A 5 8.84 7.08 -7.89
CA ILE A 5 8.35 7.62 -9.17
C ILE A 5 7.02 8.27 -8.85
N GLY A 6 7.10 9.50 -8.34
CA GLY A 6 6.01 10.46 -8.35
C GLY A 6 5.80 10.85 -9.80
N ALA A 7 5.02 10.05 -10.51
CA ALA A 7 4.37 10.51 -11.73
C ALA A 7 3.23 11.47 -11.33
N GLY A 8 3.60 12.59 -10.72
CA GLY A 8 2.75 13.76 -10.68
C GLY A 8 2.54 14.16 -12.14
N ILE A 9 1.31 14.05 -12.61
CA ILE A 9 0.91 14.62 -13.88
C ILE A 9 0.94 16.14 -13.69
N GLY A 10 2.14 16.70 -13.83
CA GLY A 10 2.36 18.12 -14.04
C GLY A 10 1.76 18.48 -15.38
N ALA A 11 0.79 19.39 -15.34
CA ALA A 11 0.33 20.26 -16.42
C ALA A 11 0.70 19.83 -17.84
N VAL A 12 -0.21 19.14 -18.54
CA VAL A 12 -0.27 19.27 -20.00
C VAL A 12 -1.24 20.41 -20.29
N GLY A 13 -0.69 21.62 -20.26
CA GLY A 13 -1.28 22.78 -20.92
C GLY A 13 -1.48 22.47 -22.40
N SER A 14 -2.56 23.02 -22.97
CA SER A 14 -3.07 22.80 -24.33
C SER A 14 -3.86 21.49 -24.52
N ILE A 15 -5.15 21.57 -24.21
CA ILE A 15 -6.16 20.63 -24.71
C ILE A 15 -6.28 20.85 -26.22
N PHE A 16 -5.38 20.25 -27.00
CA PHE A 16 -5.58 20.05 -28.43
C PHE A 16 -6.48 18.82 -28.64
N GLY A 17 -7.79 19.07 -28.78
CA GLY A 17 -8.77 18.17 -29.42
C GLY A 17 -9.36 17.04 -28.55
N GLY A 18 -10.69 16.98 -28.47
CA GLY A 18 -11.48 16.08 -27.60
C GLY A 18 -11.26 14.57 -27.72
N ILE A 19 -10.49 14.09 -28.70
CA ILE A 19 -10.14 12.67 -28.87
C ILE A 19 -8.82 12.29 -28.19
N SER A 20 -7.83 13.20 -28.17
CA SER A 20 -6.48 12.92 -27.62
C SER A 20 -6.51 12.89 -26.09
N ALA A 21 -7.19 13.85 -25.46
CA ALA A 21 -7.41 13.92 -24.02
C ALA A 21 -8.16 12.70 -23.48
N SER A 22 -9.19 12.25 -24.20
CA SER A 22 -9.96 11.05 -23.85
C SER A 22 -9.12 9.77 -23.86
N LYS A 23 -8.19 9.61 -24.81
CA LYS A 23 -7.27 8.46 -24.87
C LYS A 23 -6.23 8.50 -23.76
N ALA A 24 -5.67 9.69 -23.47
CA ALA A 24 -4.71 9.86 -22.37
C ALA A 24 -5.35 9.53 -21.02
N MET A 25 -6.55 10.04 -20.74
CA MET A 25 -7.32 9.75 -19.52
C MET A 25 -7.63 8.26 -19.38
N LYS A 26 -8.01 7.57 -20.47
CA LYS A 26 -8.21 6.12 -20.45
C LYS A 26 -6.93 5.35 -20.10
N ARG A 27 -5.78 5.77 -20.63
CA ARG A 27 -4.48 5.16 -20.28
C ARG A 27 -4.13 5.38 -18.81
N VAL A 28 -4.37 6.58 -18.28
CA VAL A 28 -4.11 6.87 -16.86
C VAL A 28 -5.00 6.02 -15.96
N LYS A 29 -6.31 5.96 -16.23
CA LYS A 29 -7.23 5.08 -15.50
C LYS A 29 -6.80 3.61 -15.55
N LYS A 30 -6.44 3.10 -16.73
CA LYS A 30 -5.96 1.72 -16.90
C LYS A 30 -4.67 1.45 -16.12
N ASN A 31 -3.75 2.42 -16.09
CA ASN A 31 -2.52 2.31 -15.30
C ASN A 31 -2.81 2.28 -13.80
N ILE A 32 -3.73 3.12 -13.29
CA ILE A 32 -4.15 3.09 -11.88
C ILE A 32 -4.81 1.76 -11.54
N GLU A 33 -5.71 1.25 -12.39
CA GLU A 33 -6.35 -0.04 -12.19
C GLU A 33 -5.33 -1.19 -12.18
N THR A 34 -4.34 -1.15 -13.06
CA THR A 34 -3.22 -2.10 -13.07
C THR A 34 -2.40 -1.99 -11.78
N GLN A 35 -2.16 -0.78 -11.27
CA GLN A 35 -1.48 -0.57 -10.00
C GLN A 35 -2.30 -1.10 -8.81
N LYS A 36 -3.64 -0.97 -8.83
CA LYS A 36 -4.51 -1.56 -7.82
C LYS A 36 -4.41 -3.08 -7.83
N GLN A 37 -4.53 -3.71 -9.00
CA GLN A 37 -4.37 -5.16 -9.14
C GLN A 37 -2.99 -5.65 -8.66
N ALA A 38 -1.93 -4.91 -8.97
CA ALA A 38 -0.58 -5.23 -8.50
C ALA A 38 -0.46 -5.08 -6.96
N ASN A 39 -1.10 -4.06 -6.38
CA ASN A 39 -1.15 -3.85 -4.93
C ASN A 39 -1.91 -4.98 -4.23
N ASP A 40 -3.05 -5.40 -4.78
CA ASP A 40 -3.86 -6.53 -4.28
C ASP A 40 -3.08 -7.84 -4.35
N ALA A 41 -2.43 -8.12 -5.49
CA ALA A 41 -1.61 -9.30 -5.68
C ALA A 41 -0.40 -9.31 -4.72
N TRP A 42 0.25 -8.16 -4.52
CA TRP A 42 1.32 -8.00 -3.56
C TRP A 42 0.85 -8.23 -2.13
N TYR A 43 -0.29 -7.65 -1.75
CA TYR A 43 -0.89 -7.82 -0.43
C TYR A 43 -1.24 -9.28 -0.16
N ASN A 44 -1.99 -9.93 -1.08
CA ASN A 44 -2.35 -11.33 -0.97
C ASN A 44 -1.12 -12.23 -0.87
N ARG A 45 -0.07 -11.96 -1.64
CA ARG A 45 1.18 -12.72 -1.54
C ARG A 45 1.86 -12.53 -0.20
N ARG A 46 1.97 -11.30 0.30
CA ARG A 46 2.74 -10.98 1.52
C ARG A 46 2.00 -11.29 2.82
N TYR A 47 0.68 -11.12 2.83
CA TYR A 47 -0.18 -11.42 3.97
C TYR A 47 -0.27 -12.94 4.21
N ASN A 48 -0.29 -13.73 3.13
CA ASN A 48 -0.36 -15.19 3.19
C ASN A 48 1.01 -15.90 3.16
N GLU A 49 2.12 -15.15 3.10
CA GLU A 49 3.47 -15.73 3.16
C GLU A 49 3.74 -16.31 4.56
N ASP A 50 4.01 -17.61 4.64
CA ASP A 50 4.15 -18.37 5.89
C ASP A 50 5.16 -17.73 6.85
N ALA A 51 4.71 -17.46 8.08
CA ALA A 51 5.50 -16.83 9.13
C ALA A 51 6.61 -17.74 9.68
N THR A 52 6.49 -19.06 9.52
CA THR A 52 7.40 -20.04 10.12
C THR A 52 8.64 -20.33 9.27
N GLN A 53 8.56 -20.12 7.96
CA GLN A 53 9.71 -20.27 7.04
C GLN A 53 10.63 -19.04 7.02
N ARG A 54 10.40 -18.08 7.92
CA ARG A 54 11.07 -16.79 7.86
C ARG A 54 12.40 -16.77 8.60
N ALA A 55 13.33 -16.02 8.01
CA ALA A 55 14.68 -15.81 8.55
C ALA A 55 14.69 -15.13 9.93
N ASP A 56 13.68 -14.35 10.28
CA ASP A 56 13.59 -13.70 11.60
C ASP A 56 13.10 -14.64 12.70
N ALA A 57 12.13 -15.50 12.40
CA ALA A 57 11.74 -16.60 13.28
C ALA A 57 12.92 -17.57 13.50
N GLN A 58 13.60 -17.97 12.43
CA GLN A 58 14.81 -18.80 12.50
C GLN A 58 15.91 -18.12 13.32
N ARG A 59 16.18 -16.82 13.11
CA ARG A 59 17.18 -16.07 13.89
C ARG A 59 16.81 -15.99 15.38
N ILE A 60 15.54 -15.79 15.72
CA ILE A 60 15.09 -15.79 17.12
C ILE A 60 15.32 -17.18 17.73
N LEU A 61 14.92 -18.25 17.03
CA LEU A 61 15.15 -19.62 17.48
C LEU A 61 16.65 -19.94 17.64
N THR A 62 17.49 -19.57 16.68
CA THR A 62 18.95 -19.76 16.74
C THR A 62 19.55 -19.05 17.94
N LYS A 63 19.20 -17.78 18.17
CA LYS A 63 19.69 -17.03 19.34
C LYS A 63 19.22 -17.63 20.66
N THR A 64 17.99 -18.11 20.71
CA THR A 64 17.45 -18.80 21.89
C THR A 64 18.18 -20.11 22.13
N GLU A 65 18.46 -20.88 21.08
CA GLU A 65 19.23 -22.11 21.17
C GLU A 65 20.67 -21.86 21.65
N GLU A 66 21.34 -20.84 21.12
CA GLU A 66 22.66 -20.40 21.57
C GLU A 66 22.66 -20.00 23.05
N ALA A 67 21.64 -19.25 23.49
CA ALA A 67 21.49 -18.87 24.89
C ALA A 67 21.24 -20.08 25.81
N ILE A 68 20.42 -21.03 25.37
CA ILE A 68 20.17 -22.31 26.08
C ILE A 68 21.47 -23.13 26.17
N LYS A 69 22.20 -23.27 25.07
CA LYS A 69 23.51 -23.96 25.04
C LYS A 69 24.52 -23.31 25.98
N GLY A 70 24.58 -21.97 26.00
CA GLY A 70 25.44 -21.23 26.92
C GLY A 70 25.10 -21.50 28.39
N ARG A 71 23.81 -21.44 28.76
CA ARG A 71 23.33 -21.74 30.12
C ARG A 71 23.62 -23.19 30.52
N ASN A 72 23.36 -24.15 29.63
CA ASN A 72 23.62 -25.56 29.91
C ASN A 72 25.11 -25.84 30.11
N ARG A 73 26.00 -25.19 29.34
CA ARG A 73 27.45 -25.30 29.55
C ARG A 73 27.90 -24.72 30.88
N GLN A 74 27.37 -23.55 31.28
CA GLN A 74 27.67 -22.96 32.59
C GLN A 74 27.16 -23.85 33.74
N ALA A 75 25.94 -24.37 33.62
CA ALA A 75 25.38 -25.29 34.61
C ALA A 75 26.20 -26.59 34.70
N ALA A 76 26.62 -27.17 33.57
CA ALA A 76 27.47 -28.36 33.57
C ALA A 76 28.85 -28.07 34.20
N ALA A 77 29.44 -26.92 33.93
CA ALA A 77 30.72 -26.50 34.53
C ALA A 77 30.60 -26.31 36.05
N SER A 78 29.52 -25.68 36.54
CA SER A 78 29.30 -25.53 37.97
C SER A 78 28.95 -26.85 38.66
N GLN A 79 28.22 -27.76 38.00
CA GLN A 79 27.97 -29.11 38.50
C GLN A 79 29.24 -29.95 38.61
N ALA A 80 30.17 -29.83 37.65
CA ALA A 80 31.44 -30.55 37.68
C ALA A 80 32.35 -30.11 38.84
N VAL A 81 32.24 -28.85 39.30
CA VAL A 81 33.07 -28.30 40.37
C VAL A 81 32.39 -28.41 41.74
N MET A 82 31.06 -28.29 41.82
CA MET A 82 30.32 -28.23 43.10
C MET A 82 29.51 -29.49 43.43
N GLY A 83 29.39 -30.47 42.52
CA GLY A 83 28.58 -31.68 42.73
C GLY A 83 27.09 -31.40 42.55
N GLY A 84 26.61 -31.44 41.29
CA GLY A 84 25.24 -31.07 40.95
C GLY A 84 24.15 -31.98 41.52
N THR A 85 23.21 -31.41 42.31
CA THR A 85 21.98 -32.08 42.75
C THR A 85 20.92 -32.11 41.64
N VAL A 86 19.96 -33.04 41.75
CA VAL A 86 18.88 -33.28 40.77
C VAL A 86 18.01 -32.02 40.56
N GLU A 87 17.84 -31.19 41.60
CA GLU A 87 17.11 -29.93 41.53
C GLU A 87 17.72 -28.94 40.53
N SER A 88 19.05 -28.87 40.41
CA SER A 88 19.72 -27.95 39.49
C SER A 88 19.49 -28.30 38.01
N VAL A 89 19.37 -29.60 37.70
CA VAL A 89 19.03 -30.08 36.34
C VAL A 89 17.57 -29.76 36.02
N ALA A 90 16.66 -29.96 36.97
CA ALA A 90 15.26 -29.63 36.79
C ALA A 90 15.03 -28.12 36.59
N ALA A 91 15.72 -27.29 37.38
CA ALA A 91 15.69 -25.83 37.24
C ALA A 91 16.22 -25.36 35.87
N ALA A 92 17.34 -25.93 35.40
CA ALA A 92 17.88 -25.61 34.08
C ALA A 92 16.92 -26.00 32.94
N LYS A 93 16.30 -27.19 33.02
CA LYS A 93 15.28 -27.62 32.04
C LYS A 93 14.07 -26.70 32.01
N LYS A 94 13.56 -26.29 33.18
CA LYS A 94 12.44 -25.34 33.28
C LYS A 94 12.80 -23.99 32.64
N ALA A 95 13.95 -23.42 32.99
CA ALA A 95 14.42 -22.14 32.44
C ALA A 95 14.64 -22.18 30.91
N ASN A 96 15.04 -23.34 30.36
CA ASN A 96 15.17 -23.54 28.92
C ASN A 96 13.81 -23.65 28.23
N ALA A 97 12.85 -24.36 28.82
CA ALA A 97 11.49 -24.46 28.31
C ALA A 97 10.80 -23.08 28.29
N GLU A 98 10.97 -22.29 29.36
CA GLU A 98 10.47 -20.91 29.43
C GLU A 98 11.11 -20.01 28.36
N ALA A 99 12.42 -20.12 28.13
CA ALA A 99 13.10 -19.34 27.09
C ALA A 99 12.59 -19.70 25.68
N LEU A 100 12.31 -20.98 25.43
CA LEU A 100 11.72 -21.42 24.16
C LEU A 100 10.29 -20.87 24.00
N ALA A 101 9.47 -20.94 25.05
CA ALA A 101 8.10 -20.44 25.04
C ALA A 101 8.02 -18.91 24.84
N ASP A 102 8.91 -18.15 25.49
CA ASP A 102 9.03 -16.70 25.29
C ASP A 102 9.47 -16.38 23.86
N ALA A 103 10.46 -17.11 23.33
CA ALA A 103 10.90 -16.96 21.95
C ALA A 103 9.76 -17.22 20.94
N THR A 104 8.99 -18.30 21.12
CA THR A 104 7.81 -18.60 20.30
C THR A 104 6.76 -17.50 20.42
N SER A 105 6.51 -16.98 21.61
CA SER A 105 5.56 -15.88 21.84
C SER A 105 6.00 -14.61 21.11
N ARG A 106 7.29 -14.26 21.16
CA ARG A 106 7.85 -13.12 20.41
C ARG A 106 7.75 -13.31 18.90
N ILE A 107 7.95 -14.53 18.40
CA ILE A 107 7.77 -14.85 16.97
C ILE A 107 6.32 -14.63 16.55
N ALA A 108 5.36 -15.06 17.37
CA ALA A 108 3.93 -14.85 17.10
C ALA A 108 3.59 -13.35 17.05
N VAL A 109 3.98 -12.58 18.08
CA VAL A 109 3.74 -11.13 18.14
C VAL A 109 4.41 -10.39 16.98
N ALA A 110 5.65 -10.75 16.63
CA ALA A 110 6.33 -10.18 15.48
C ALA A 110 5.64 -10.53 14.15
N GLY A 111 4.99 -11.70 14.08
CA GLY A 111 4.14 -12.11 12.97
C GLY A 111 2.93 -11.21 12.80
N ASP A 112 2.20 -10.94 13.89
CA ASP A 112 1.00 -10.10 13.87
C ASP A 112 1.33 -8.63 13.58
N ALA A 113 2.34 -8.07 14.25
CA ALA A 113 2.79 -6.69 13.99
C ALA A 113 3.21 -6.48 12.53
N ARG A 114 3.78 -7.51 11.88
CA ARG A 114 4.09 -7.46 10.45
C ARG A 114 2.81 -7.46 9.61
N LYS A 115 1.84 -8.33 9.90
CA LYS A 115 0.55 -8.35 9.18
C LYS A 115 -0.13 -6.99 9.26
N ASP A 116 -0.18 -6.39 10.44
CA ASP A 116 -0.72 -5.04 10.65
C ASP A 116 0.04 -4.00 9.82
N SER A 117 1.37 -4.10 9.75
CA SER A 117 2.18 -3.20 8.92
C SER A 117 1.95 -3.39 7.40
N ILE A 118 1.72 -4.63 6.95
CA ILE A 118 1.41 -4.94 5.55
C ILE A 118 0.02 -4.41 5.21
N GLU A 119 -0.96 -4.63 6.08
CA GLU A 119 -2.33 -4.11 5.92
C GLU A 119 -2.35 -2.58 5.92
N SER A 120 -1.62 -1.95 6.83
CA SER A 120 -1.50 -0.48 6.89
C SER A 120 -0.92 0.09 5.59
N ARG A 121 0.14 -0.53 5.06
CA ARG A 121 0.72 -0.15 3.76
C ARG A 121 -0.25 -0.35 2.60
N TYR A 122 -0.96 -1.48 2.60
CA TYR A 122 -1.99 -1.76 1.59
C TYR A 122 -3.10 -0.72 1.60
N LYS A 123 -3.69 -0.43 2.77
CA LYS A 123 -4.74 0.59 2.95
C LYS A 123 -4.27 1.97 2.53
N THR A 124 -3.03 2.34 2.91
CA THR A 124 -2.45 3.63 2.52
C THR A 124 -2.30 3.73 1.00
N ARG A 125 -1.77 2.68 0.35
CA ARG A 125 -1.58 2.66 -1.10
C ARG A 125 -2.91 2.65 -1.85
N ASP A 126 -3.88 1.88 -1.38
CA ASP A 126 -5.22 1.83 -1.98
C ASP A 126 -5.94 3.19 -1.87
N ALA A 127 -5.88 3.84 -0.70
CA ALA A 127 -6.43 5.17 -0.52
C ALA A 127 -5.81 6.21 -1.47
N GLN A 128 -4.48 6.15 -1.68
CA GLN A 128 -3.79 7.00 -2.65
C GLN A 128 -4.28 6.75 -4.09
N LEU A 129 -4.33 5.49 -4.52
CA LEU A 129 -4.79 5.13 -5.86
C LEU A 129 -6.25 5.51 -6.10
N ASN A 130 -7.10 5.38 -5.08
CA ASN A 130 -8.50 5.83 -5.14
C ASN A 130 -8.61 7.36 -5.22
N SER A 131 -7.76 8.10 -4.49
CA SER A 131 -7.72 9.56 -4.60
C SER A 131 -7.32 10.00 -6.01
N GLU A 132 -6.27 9.41 -6.59
CA GLU A 132 -5.84 9.69 -7.97
C GLU A 132 -6.98 9.41 -8.98
N LEU A 133 -7.71 8.32 -8.81
CA LEU A 133 -8.85 8.00 -9.64
C LEU A 133 -9.97 9.05 -9.53
N ASN A 134 -10.30 9.45 -8.29
CA ASN A 134 -11.32 10.47 -8.03
C ASN A 134 -10.94 11.83 -8.63
N ASP A 135 -9.67 12.22 -8.55
CA ASP A 135 -9.18 13.47 -9.13
C ASP A 135 -9.28 13.47 -10.65
N ILE A 136 -8.93 12.35 -11.30
CA ILE A 136 -9.12 12.15 -12.74
C ILE A 136 -10.62 12.26 -13.11
N GLU A 137 -11.51 11.70 -12.30
CA GLU A 137 -12.95 11.78 -12.55
C GLU A 137 -13.50 13.20 -12.37
N ARG A 138 -13.06 13.91 -11.35
CA ARG A 138 -13.39 15.33 -11.14
C ARG A 138 -12.88 16.21 -12.26
N GLN A 139 -11.64 16.02 -12.71
CA GLN A 139 -11.08 16.74 -13.85
C GLN A 139 -11.88 16.46 -15.13
N LYS A 140 -12.27 15.20 -15.35
CA LYS A 140 -13.15 14.86 -16.48
C LYS A 140 -14.49 15.60 -16.39
N ALA A 141 -15.15 15.57 -15.23
CA ALA A 141 -16.42 16.25 -15.02
C ALA A 141 -16.29 17.76 -15.25
N HIS A 142 -15.26 18.39 -14.70
CA HIS A 142 -15.00 19.82 -14.85
C HIS A 142 -14.78 20.22 -16.32
N ASN A 143 -13.99 19.45 -17.06
CA ASN A 143 -13.77 19.68 -18.50
C ASN A 143 -15.05 19.52 -19.31
N VAL A 144 -15.91 18.56 -18.97
CA VAL A 144 -17.23 18.38 -19.60
C VAL A 144 -18.16 19.54 -19.28
N THR A 145 -18.21 20.00 -18.03
CA THR A 145 -19.03 21.16 -17.64
C THR A 145 -18.57 22.44 -18.34
N GLN A 146 -17.27 22.70 -18.43
CA GLN A 146 -16.75 23.86 -19.17
C GLN A 146 -17.08 23.78 -20.66
N ALA A 147 -16.93 22.61 -21.28
CA ALA A 147 -17.30 22.42 -22.69
C ALA A 147 -18.80 22.64 -22.92
N ALA A 148 -19.65 22.14 -22.01
CA ALA A 148 -21.10 22.34 -22.07
C ALA A 148 -21.47 23.83 -21.90
N GLN A 149 -20.85 24.54 -20.95
CA GLN A 149 -21.04 25.97 -20.79
C GLN A 149 -20.62 26.75 -22.04
N GLY A 150 -19.46 26.44 -22.64
CA GLY A 150 -19.02 27.05 -23.89
C GLY A 150 -19.98 26.80 -25.05
N LEU A 151 -20.57 25.59 -25.14
CA LEU A 151 -21.58 25.27 -26.14
C LEU A 151 -22.88 26.07 -25.93
N VAL A 152 -23.31 26.26 -24.67
CA VAL A 152 -24.48 27.08 -24.33
C VAL A 152 -24.24 28.54 -24.69
N SER A 153 -23.06 29.10 -24.37
CA SER A 153 -22.70 30.48 -24.75
C SER A 153 -22.71 30.65 -26.27
N ALA A 154 -22.07 29.74 -27.00
CA ALA A 154 -22.05 29.76 -28.47
C ALA A 154 -23.46 29.62 -29.07
N GLY A 155 -24.31 28.76 -28.49
CA GLY A 155 -25.70 28.59 -28.92
C GLY A 155 -26.55 29.84 -28.66
N GLN A 156 -26.32 30.55 -27.55
CA GLN A 156 -26.98 31.82 -27.25
C GLN A 156 -26.52 32.94 -28.18
N ASP A 157 -25.23 33.01 -28.52
CA ASP A 157 -24.71 34.00 -29.46
C ASP A 157 -25.24 33.75 -30.88
N ILE A 158 -25.30 32.48 -31.31
CA ILE A 158 -25.92 32.10 -32.59
C ILE A 158 -27.42 32.44 -32.60
N ALA A 159 -28.14 32.15 -31.51
CA ALA A 159 -29.57 32.46 -31.41
C ALA A 159 -29.83 33.97 -31.46
N ARG A 160 -29.03 34.79 -30.77
CA ARG A 160 -29.11 36.26 -30.81
C ARG A 160 -28.80 36.81 -32.20
N LEU A 161 -27.80 36.27 -32.89
CA LEU A 161 -27.47 36.66 -34.26
C LEU A 161 -28.61 36.34 -35.24
N TRP A 162 -29.31 35.23 -35.04
CA TRP A 162 -30.45 34.84 -35.87
C TRP A 162 -31.68 35.74 -35.61
N ASP A 163 -31.99 36.00 -34.34
CA ASP A 163 -33.09 36.88 -33.91
C ASP A 163 -32.90 38.35 -34.37
N THR A 164 -31.65 38.82 -34.34
CA THR A 164 -31.30 40.17 -34.84
C THR A 164 -31.48 40.27 -36.35
N LYS A 165 -31.15 39.22 -37.11
CA LYS A 165 -31.33 39.20 -38.58
C LYS A 165 -32.81 39.13 -38.98
N SER A 166 -33.63 38.33 -38.29
CA SER A 166 -35.06 38.26 -38.59
C SER A 166 -35.80 39.56 -38.32
N THR A 167 -35.36 40.37 -37.36
CA THR A 167 -35.95 41.70 -37.09
C THR A 167 -35.49 42.79 -38.06
N THR A 168 -34.44 42.55 -38.85
CA THR A 168 -33.99 43.52 -39.88
C THR A 168 -34.61 43.28 -41.26
N GLU A 169 -35.19 42.11 -41.54
CA GLU A 169 -35.86 41.81 -42.81
C GLU A 169 -37.34 42.29 -42.87
N ASP A 170 -37.95 42.67 -41.74
CA ASP A 170 -39.35 43.16 -41.69
C ASP A 170 -39.48 44.69 -41.87
N TYR A 171 -38.40 45.41 -42.19
CA TYR A 171 -38.36 46.88 -42.29
C TYR A 171 -37.85 47.43 -43.64
N ASP A 172 -38.06 46.71 -44.74
CA ASP A 172 -37.92 47.23 -46.12
C ASP A 172 -39.12 46.81 -47.00
#